data_AF-A0A673WZ35-F1
#
_entry.id   AF-A0A673WZ35-F1
#
_cell.length_a   1.000
_cell.length_b   1.000
_cell.length_c   1.000
_cell.angle_alpha   90.00
_cell.angle_beta   90.00
_cell.angle_gamma   90.00
#
_symmetry.space_group_name_H-M   'P 1'
#
loop_
_entity.id
_entity.type
_entity.pdbx_description
1 polymer ?
#
loop_
_entity_poly.entity_id
_entity_poly.type
_entity_poly.pdbx_seq_one_letter_code
_entity_poly.pdbx_strand_id
1 'polypeptide(L)'
;MDAELEFAILPSTTGKQLFNQIVKTIGLRETWFFGLQYQDSKGFSTWLKLNKRVTAQDVRRENPLLIKFRAKFYPEDVAEELIQEATQRLFFLQVKEGILNDDIYCPPETAVLLASYSVQTKHGDYKKDYHFPGYLSRDKLLPQRVLEQHKLNKEQWENRIKVWHEEHKGVLREDAMVEYLKIAQDLEMYGVNYFSIKNKKGSELWLGVDALGLNIYQNTDRMTPKIGFPWSEIRNISFNDKKFVIKPMDKKAPDFVFYAPRLRINKRILALCMGNHDLYMRRRKPDTIEVQQMKAQAREEKTKRQMEKALLESEKKKRENAEKETEKIARETMELMGRLKQIEEETKKAQKELEEQTRRALELEKERTFSQEEAERLEKERRAAEEAKASLIQQSESQMMNQENLATELAELTSKISLLEDVKKEKDDDTKRWQKRCFNLSEPVYIQDCVQGDHDETDESSAEASAELTSPGMVRDRSEEERMTEAQKNKRLQKHLKVLSTELAGARDDSKNTPNDLIHAENVKAGRDKYRTLRQIRQGNTKQRIDEFESM
;
A
#
# COMPACT_ATOMS: atom_id res chain seq x y z
N MET A 1 16.14 -2.57 -18.48
CA MET A 1 16.04 -3.69 -17.51
C MET A 1 14.70 -4.44 -17.58
N ASP A 2 13.78 -3.93 -18.38
CA ASP A 2 12.33 -3.91 -18.13
C ASP A 2 11.54 -3.63 -19.42
N ALA A 3 12.25 -3.40 -20.52
CA ALA A 3 11.77 -3.17 -21.87
C ALA A 3 12.91 -3.57 -22.82
N GLU A 4 12.53 -3.96 -24.04
CA GLU A 4 13.42 -4.18 -25.18
C GLU A 4 12.99 -3.18 -26.26
N LEU A 5 13.96 -2.58 -26.96
CA LEU A 5 13.73 -1.52 -27.93
C LEU A 5 14.42 -1.89 -29.24
N GLU A 6 13.63 -2.16 -30.29
CA GLU A 6 14.12 -2.45 -31.63
C GLU A 6 13.85 -1.27 -32.56
N PHE A 7 14.89 -0.77 -33.22
CA PHE A 7 14.79 0.28 -34.23
C PHE A 7 16.01 0.28 -35.15
N ALA A 8 15.84 0.75 -36.38
CA ALA A 8 16.94 0.91 -37.33
C ALA A 8 17.82 2.11 -36.96
N ILE A 9 19.14 1.97 -37.18
CA ILE A 9 20.11 3.07 -37.10
C ILE A 9 20.83 3.27 -38.43
N LEU A 10 21.24 4.50 -38.72
CA LEU A 10 22.02 4.80 -39.91
C LEU A 10 23.48 4.38 -39.72
N PRO A 11 24.23 4.02 -40.78
CA PRO A 11 25.68 3.74 -40.67
C PRO A 11 26.51 4.90 -40.14
N SER A 12 25.97 6.13 -40.18
CA SER A 12 26.51 7.37 -39.63
C SER A 12 26.17 7.61 -38.15
N THR A 13 25.18 6.92 -37.57
CA THR A 13 24.67 7.15 -36.21
C THR A 13 25.79 7.06 -35.17
N THR A 14 25.92 8.10 -34.35
CA THR A 14 26.83 8.16 -33.20
C THR A 14 26.30 7.39 -32.01
N GLY A 15 27.20 6.89 -31.16
CA GLY A 15 26.84 6.29 -29.88
C GLY A 15 26.09 7.26 -28.96
N LYS A 16 26.23 8.58 -29.17
CA LYS A 16 25.41 9.58 -28.50
C LYS A 16 23.99 9.58 -29.05
N GLN A 17 23.76 9.80 -30.34
CA GLN A 17 22.41 9.79 -30.93
C GLN A 17 21.59 8.52 -30.56
N LEU A 18 22.24 7.35 -30.57
CA LEU A 18 21.64 6.10 -30.08
C LEU A 18 21.24 6.16 -28.59
N PHE A 19 22.09 6.74 -27.76
CA PHE A 19 21.81 6.99 -26.34
C PHE A 19 20.67 8.01 -26.17
N ASN A 20 20.65 9.14 -26.90
CA ASN A 20 19.55 10.14 -26.85
C ASN A 20 18.20 9.45 -27.13
N GLN A 21 18.13 8.68 -28.21
CA GLN A 21 16.92 7.97 -28.62
C GLN A 21 16.42 7.04 -27.51
N ILE A 22 17.31 6.25 -26.90
CA ILE A 22 16.96 5.35 -25.79
C ILE A 22 16.47 6.13 -24.56
N VAL A 23 17.17 7.19 -24.13
CA VAL A 23 16.77 7.93 -22.91
C VAL A 23 15.49 8.76 -23.09
N LYS A 24 15.23 9.29 -24.30
CA LYS A 24 13.94 9.91 -24.65
C LYS A 24 12.79 8.89 -24.56
N THR A 25 12.94 7.73 -25.21
CA THR A 25 11.89 6.69 -25.23
C THR A 25 11.52 6.15 -23.84
N ILE A 26 12.42 6.24 -22.85
CA ILE A 26 12.16 5.82 -21.46
C ILE A 26 11.94 6.99 -20.47
N GLY A 27 11.93 8.24 -20.93
CA GLY A 27 11.69 9.43 -20.10
C GLY A 27 12.79 9.79 -19.09
N LEU A 28 14.05 9.37 -19.33
CA LEU A 28 15.13 9.49 -18.36
C LEU A 28 16.04 10.71 -18.62
N ARG A 29 16.15 11.59 -17.62
CA ARG A 29 16.97 12.81 -17.60
C ARG A 29 18.28 12.66 -16.83
N GLU A 30 18.37 11.74 -15.87
CA GLU A 30 19.57 11.48 -15.05
C GLU A 30 20.65 10.68 -15.83
N THR A 31 20.97 11.15 -17.04
CA THR A 31 21.76 10.42 -18.05
C THR A 31 23.17 10.07 -17.58
N TRP A 32 23.73 10.87 -16.67
CA TRP A 32 25.10 10.78 -16.16
C TRP A 32 25.42 9.46 -15.44
N PHE A 33 24.42 8.73 -14.93
CA PHE A 33 24.63 7.41 -14.34
C PHE A 33 24.82 6.29 -15.38
N PHE A 34 24.29 6.46 -16.60
CA PHE A 34 24.04 5.35 -17.52
C PHE A 34 25.04 5.23 -18.67
N GLY A 35 25.01 4.08 -19.34
CA GLY A 35 25.76 3.82 -20.55
C GLY A 35 25.16 2.69 -21.38
N LEU A 36 25.68 2.55 -22.59
CA LEU A 36 25.37 1.45 -23.49
C LEU A 36 26.51 0.42 -23.45
N GLN A 37 26.18 -0.83 -23.12
CA GLN A 37 27.12 -1.94 -23.00
C GLN A 37 26.86 -2.96 -24.11
N TYR A 38 27.92 -3.44 -24.76
CA TYR A 38 27.84 -4.40 -25.87
C TYR A 38 28.96 -5.44 -25.76
N GLN A 39 28.86 -6.57 -26.47
CA GLN A 39 29.98 -7.49 -26.66
C GLN A 39 30.81 -7.06 -27.88
N ASP A 40 32.13 -6.93 -27.70
CA ASP A 40 33.05 -6.76 -28.84
C ASP A 40 33.13 -8.03 -29.70
N SER A 41 33.76 -7.95 -30.87
CA SER A 41 33.98 -9.08 -31.79
C SER A 41 34.76 -10.27 -31.18
N LYS A 42 35.29 -10.11 -29.96
CA LYS A 42 36.06 -11.11 -29.20
C LYS A 42 35.33 -11.53 -27.91
N GLY A 43 34.05 -11.18 -27.77
CA GLY A 43 33.16 -11.59 -26.68
C GLY A 43 33.28 -10.75 -25.39
N PHE A 44 34.04 -9.66 -25.38
CA PHE A 44 34.26 -8.88 -24.15
C PHE A 44 33.25 -7.74 -24.00
N SER A 45 32.60 -7.71 -22.84
CA SER A 45 31.69 -6.63 -22.44
C SER A 45 32.42 -5.28 -22.37
N THR A 46 31.97 -4.35 -23.21
CA THR A 46 32.58 -3.05 -23.47
C THR A 46 31.52 -1.95 -23.46
N TRP A 47 31.89 -0.75 -22.99
CA TRP A 47 31.01 0.42 -23.00
C TRP A 47 31.18 1.22 -24.28
N LEU A 48 30.05 1.58 -24.91
CA LEU A 48 30.01 2.38 -26.13
C LEU A 48 30.47 3.82 -25.84
N LYS A 49 31.30 4.37 -26.74
CA LYS A 49 31.72 5.76 -26.70
C LYS A 49 30.70 6.61 -27.43
N LEU A 50 30.15 7.59 -26.72
CA LEU A 50 29.11 8.48 -27.23
C LEU A 50 29.64 9.32 -28.42
N ASN A 51 30.90 9.75 -28.36
CA ASN A 51 31.57 10.56 -29.38
C ASN A 51 31.99 9.82 -30.68
N LYS A 52 31.63 8.54 -30.86
CA LYS A 52 32.00 7.77 -32.08
C LYS A 52 30.80 7.06 -32.68
N ARG A 53 30.84 6.81 -34.00
CA ARG A 53 29.82 6.02 -34.72
C ARG A 53 29.65 4.63 -34.07
N VAL A 54 28.43 4.12 -33.99
CA VAL A 54 28.14 2.79 -33.41
C VAL A 54 28.88 1.70 -34.20
N THR A 55 28.76 1.77 -35.53
CA THR A 55 29.41 0.88 -36.52
C THR A 55 30.94 0.88 -36.47
N ALA A 56 31.56 1.90 -35.88
CA ALA A 56 33.02 2.08 -35.83
C ALA A 56 33.66 1.61 -34.50
N GLN A 57 32.95 0.81 -33.69
CA GLN A 57 33.37 0.46 -32.31
C GLN A 57 33.51 -1.05 -32.05
N ASP A 58 33.75 -1.85 -33.11
CA ASP A 58 34.02 -3.30 -32.98
C ASP A 58 32.89 -4.08 -32.28
N VAL A 59 31.65 -3.58 -32.42
CA VAL A 59 30.43 -4.26 -31.95
C VAL A 59 30.28 -5.59 -32.69
N ARG A 60 30.00 -6.67 -31.95
CA ARG A 60 29.73 -7.99 -32.51
C ARG A 60 28.64 -7.90 -33.58
N ARG A 61 28.94 -8.40 -34.79
CA ARG A 61 28.09 -8.24 -35.99
C ARG A 61 26.94 -9.24 -36.00
N GLU A 62 25.95 -8.98 -35.17
CA GLU A 62 24.68 -9.70 -35.12
C GLU A 62 23.56 -8.83 -35.67
N ASN A 63 22.44 -9.46 -36.03
CA ASN A 63 21.23 -8.78 -36.49
C ASN A 63 20.03 -9.28 -35.66
N PRO A 64 19.46 -8.48 -34.75
CA PRO A 64 19.86 -7.10 -34.39
C PRO A 64 21.20 -7.00 -33.65
N LEU A 65 21.75 -5.79 -33.57
CA LEU A 65 22.94 -5.50 -32.75
C LEU A 65 22.56 -5.48 -31.25
N LEU A 66 23.06 -6.43 -30.48
CA LEU A 66 22.71 -6.58 -29.07
C LEU A 66 23.43 -5.55 -28.17
N ILE A 67 22.71 -4.53 -27.72
CA ILE A 67 23.19 -3.45 -26.87
C ILE A 67 22.32 -3.34 -25.60
N LYS A 68 22.95 -3.36 -24.42
CA LYS A 68 22.30 -3.27 -23.12
C LYS A 68 22.45 -1.87 -22.53
N PHE A 69 21.33 -1.17 -22.30
CA PHE A 69 21.31 -0.02 -21.39
C PHE A 69 21.49 -0.49 -19.95
N ARG A 70 22.46 0.08 -19.24
CA ARG A 70 22.85 -0.27 -17.86
C ARG A 70 23.42 0.96 -17.15
N ALA A 71 23.24 1.05 -15.83
CA ALA A 71 23.97 2.02 -14.99
C ALA A 71 25.46 1.65 -14.99
N LYS A 72 26.30 2.63 -15.33
CA LYS A 72 27.77 2.55 -15.40
C LYS A 72 28.42 3.12 -14.15
N PHE A 73 27.81 4.17 -13.60
CA PHE A 73 28.20 4.84 -12.37
C PHE A 73 27.08 4.72 -11.34
N TYR A 74 27.44 4.73 -10.07
CA TYR A 74 26.49 4.63 -8.96
C TYR A 74 26.44 5.94 -8.17
N PRO A 75 25.33 6.24 -7.48
CA PRO A 75 25.30 7.32 -6.50
C PRO A 75 26.27 7.05 -5.35
N GLU A 76 26.69 8.11 -4.64
CA GLU A 76 27.24 7.98 -3.29
C GLU A 76 26.10 7.62 -2.32
N ASP A 77 24.98 8.36 -2.29
CA ASP A 77 23.76 7.95 -1.55
C ASP A 77 22.52 7.89 -2.44
N VAL A 78 21.91 6.70 -2.52
CA VAL A 78 20.72 6.42 -3.35
C VAL A 78 19.50 7.26 -2.95
N ALA A 79 19.42 7.70 -1.69
CA ALA A 79 18.26 8.43 -1.17
C ALA A 79 18.26 9.93 -1.55
N GLU A 80 19.45 10.51 -1.75
CA GLU A 80 19.64 11.94 -2.04
C GLU A 80 19.88 12.23 -3.53
N GLU A 81 20.38 11.24 -4.28
CA GLU A 81 20.81 11.41 -5.67
C GLU A 81 19.85 10.86 -6.73
N LEU A 82 19.00 9.87 -6.44
CA LEU A 82 18.15 9.24 -7.45
C LEU A 82 16.77 9.93 -7.49
N ILE A 83 16.58 10.81 -8.47
CA ILE A 83 15.48 11.78 -8.48
C ILE A 83 14.21 11.20 -9.13
N GLN A 84 14.34 10.58 -10.30
CA GLN A 84 13.21 10.06 -11.08
C GLN A 84 12.90 8.60 -10.75
N GLU A 85 11.61 8.25 -10.75
CA GLU A 85 11.12 6.87 -10.63
C GLU A 85 11.74 5.93 -11.68
N ALA A 86 11.89 6.38 -12.93
CA ALA A 86 12.51 5.58 -14.00
C ALA A 86 13.98 5.23 -13.68
N THR A 87 14.74 6.18 -13.15
CA THR A 87 16.13 5.98 -12.70
C THR A 87 16.18 5.01 -11.52
N GLN A 88 15.35 5.23 -10.49
CA GLN A 88 15.22 4.36 -9.33
C GLN A 88 14.88 2.91 -9.73
N ARG A 89 13.93 2.73 -10.67
CA ARG A 89 13.52 1.43 -11.22
C ARG A 89 14.66 0.71 -11.94
N LEU A 90 15.41 1.42 -12.78
CA LEU A 90 16.54 0.83 -13.50
C LEU A 90 17.69 0.44 -12.57
N PHE A 91 18.00 1.26 -11.55
CA PHE A 91 18.97 0.92 -10.51
C PHE A 91 18.51 -0.28 -9.69
N PHE A 92 17.26 -0.27 -9.18
CA PHE A 92 16.67 -1.37 -8.42
C PHE A 92 16.79 -2.69 -9.19
N LEU A 93 16.36 -2.72 -10.45
CA LEU A 93 16.41 -3.93 -11.27
C LEU A 93 17.84 -4.39 -11.55
N GLN A 94 18.79 -3.48 -11.81
CA GLN A 94 20.19 -3.84 -12.06
C GLN A 94 20.90 -4.37 -10.80
N VAL A 95 20.68 -3.73 -9.65
CA VAL A 95 21.24 -4.17 -8.37
C VAL A 95 20.63 -5.52 -7.96
N LYS A 96 19.32 -5.72 -8.22
CA LYS A 96 18.66 -7.00 -8.04
C LYS A 96 19.16 -8.08 -9.00
N GLU A 97 19.44 -7.76 -10.27
CA GLU A 97 20.10 -8.67 -11.22
C GLU A 97 21.46 -9.14 -10.67
N GLY A 98 22.30 -8.21 -10.19
CA GLY A 98 23.61 -8.54 -9.62
C GLY A 98 23.57 -9.35 -8.31
N ILE A 99 22.63 -9.05 -7.41
CA ILE A 99 22.47 -9.82 -6.16
C ILE A 99 21.95 -11.24 -6.46
N LEU A 100 20.94 -11.39 -7.33
CA LEU A 100 20.37 -12.70 -7.66
C LEU A 100 21.33 -13.60 -8.44
N ASN A 101 22.41 -13.06 -9.00
CA ASN A 101 23.45 -13.80 -9.71
C ASN A 101 24.73 -14.00 -8.87
N ASP A 102 24.73 -13.58 -7.59
CA ASP A 102 25.91 -13.54 -6.71
C ASP A 102 27.12 -12.72 -7.29
N ASP A 103 26.88 -11.81 -8.25
CA ASP A 103 27.84 -10.80 -8.70
C ASP A 103 28.14 -9.79 -7.56
N ILE A 104 27.11 -9.49 -6.76
CA ILE A 104 27.18 -8.72 -5.52
C ILE A 104 26.86 -9.68 -4.37
N TYR A 105 27.83 -9.94 -3.49
CA TYR A 105 27.58 -10.73 -2.30
C TYR A 105 26.51 -10.07 -1.41
N CYS A 106 25.58 -10.88 -0.91
CA CYS A 106 24.53 -10.46 0.00
C CYS A 106 24.33 -11.55 1.07
N PRO A 107 24.41 -11.25 2.38
CA PRO A 107 24.18 -12.23 3.43
C PRO A 107 22.71 -12.68 3.46
N PRO A 108 22.40 -13.90 3.93
CA PRO A 108 21.09 -14.51 3.75
C PRO A 108 19.93 -13.74 4.43
N GLU A 109 20.14 -13.14 5.60
CA GLU A 109 19.14 -12.28 6.26
C GLU A 109 18.79 -11.05 5.42
N THR A 110 19.80 -10.37 4.86
CA THR A 110 19.58 -9.22 3.97
C THR A 110 18.95 -9.65 2.66
N ALA A 111 19.32 -10.82 2.11
CA ALA A 111 18.73 -11.34 0.88
C ALA A 111 17.22 -11.61 1.01
N VAL A 112 16.75 -12.15 2.14
CA VAL A 112 15.31 -12.37 2.40
C VAL A 112 14.57 -11.05 2.59
N LEU A 113 15.16 -10.08 3.29
CA LEU A 113 14.53 -8.77 3.44
C LEU A 113 14.43 -8.04 2.09
N LEU A 114 15.50 -8.03 1.29
CA LEU A 114 15.51 -7.50 -0.07
C LEU A 114 14.50 -8.23 -0.98
N ALA A 115 14.35 -9.55 -0.85
CA ALA A 115 13.32 -10.30 -1.56
C ALA A 115 11.90 -9.79 -1.22
N SER A 116 11.60 -9.53 0.06
CA SER A 116 10.28 -9.02 0.46
C SER A 116 9.98 -7.61 -0.10
N TYR A 117 10.97 -6.71 -0.15
CA TYR A 117 10.82 -5.43 -0.85
C TYR A 117 10.62 -5.62 -2.36
N SER A 118 11.34 -6.54 -3.01
CA SER A 118 11.11 -6.85 -4.42
C SER A 118 9.73 -7.44 -4.71
N VAL A 119 9.10 -8.12 -3.75
CA VAL A 119 7.71 -8.58 -3.86
C VAL A 119 6.76 -7.39 -3.73
N GLN A 120 6.94 -6.50 -2.74
CA GLN A 120 6.14 -5.28 -2.58
C GLN A 120 6.21 -4.38 -3.82
N THR A 121 7.39 -4.19 -4.44
CA THR A 121 7.52 -3.46 -5.71
C THR A 121 6.73 -4.10 -6.85
N LYS A 122 6.77 -5.43 -6.99
CA LYS A 122 6.13 -6.14 -8.12
C LYS A 122 4.61 -6.26 -7.95
N HIS A 123 4.16 -6.62 -6.76
CA HIS A 123 2.75 -6.93 -6.49
C HIS A 123 1.99 -5.74 -5.89
N GLY A 124 2.65 -4.90 -5.08
CA GLY A 124 1.98 -4.02 -4.13
C GLY A 124 1.43 -4.81 -2.92
N ASP A 125 0.79 -4.10 -1.99
CA ASP A 125 0.33 -4.64 -0.69
C ASP A 125 -0.21 -6.07 -0.72
N TYR A 126 0.28 -6.90 0.21
CA TYR A 126 -0.29 -8.21 0.45
C TYR A 126 -1.79 -8.14 0.77
N LYS A 127 -2.54 -9.01 0.09
CA LYS A 127 -3.99 -9.22 0.25
C LYS A 127 -4.28 -10.71 0.20
N LYS A 128 -4.90 -11.25 1.25
CA LYS A 128 -5.18 -12.68 1.41
C LYS A 128 -6.02 -13.25 0.26
N ASP A 129 -6.90 -12.42 -0.30
CA ASP A 129 -7.92 -12.81 -1.31
C ASP A 129 -7.37 -12.91 -2.73
N TYR A 130 -6.14 -12.44 -2.95
CA TYR A 130 -5.44 -12.47 -4.25
C TYR A 130 -4.11 -13.22 -4.19
N HIS A 131 -3.47 -13.30 -3.01
CA HIS A 131 -2.13 -13.86 -2.82
C HIS A 131 -2.20 -15.21 -2.11
N PHE A 132 -2.75 -16.19 -2.81
CA PHE A 132 -2.84 -17.60 -2.42
C PHE A 132 -1.45 -18.27 -2.33
N PRO A 133 -1.30 -19.40 -1.60
CA PRO A 133 -0.04 -20.16 -1.58
C PRO A 133 0.47 -20.47 -2.99
N GLY A 134 1.77 -20.31 -3.22
CA GLY A 134 2.39 -20.45 -4.54
C GLY A 134 2.37 -19.19 -5.43
N TYR A 135 1.84 -18.05 -4.98
CA TYR A 135 1.84 -16.81 -5.79
C TYR A 135 3.24 -16.28 -6.15
N LEU A 136 4.26 -16.66 -5.36
CA LEU A 136 5.67 -16.32 -5.60
C LEU A 136 6.43 -17.38 -6.40
N SER A 137 5.78 -18.49 -6.76
CA SER A 137 6.44 -19.67 -7.34
C SER A 137 7.08 -19.44 -8.72
N ARG A 138 6.83 -18.32 -9.38
CA ARG A 138 7.45 -17.93 -10.66
C ARG A 138 8.61 -16.94 -10.51
N ASP A 139 8.91 -16.46 -9.31
CA ASP A 139 9.90 -15.41 -9.08
C ASP A 139 11.25 -15.94 -8.59
N LYS A 140 12.33 -15.50 -9.26
CA LYS A 140 13.70 -15.65 -8.75
C LYS A 140 13.92 -14.59 -7.66
N LEU A 141 13.67 -14.96 -6.41
CA LEU A 141 13.69 -14.05 -5.26
C LEU A 141 14.99 -14.06 -4.45
N LEU A 142 15.75 -15.16 -4.47
CA LEU A 142 16.97 -15.33 -3.69
C LEU A 142 18.16 -15.77 -4.57
N PRO A 143 19.42 -15.45 -4.17
CA PRO A 143 20.61 -16.01 -4.80
C PRO A 143 20.69 -17.54 -4.59
N GLN A 144 21.30 -18.26 -5.52
CA GLN A 144 21.36 -19.74 -5.48
C GLN A 144 22.10 -20.24 -4.23
N ARG A 145 23.21 -19.59 -3.86
CA ARG A 145 23.95 -19.83 -2.60
C ARG A 145 23.04 -19.79 -1.37
N VAL A 146 22.14 -18.81 -1.29
CA VAL A 146 21.24 -18.63 -0.13
C VAL A 146 20.22 -19.76 -0.04
N LEU A 147 19.71 -20.23 -1.18
CA LEU A 147 18.80 -21.37 -1.24
C LEU A 147 19.50 -22.69 -0.86
N GLU A 148 20.72 -22.91 -1.35
CA GLU A 148 21.46 -24.15 -1.12
C GLU A 148 22.01 -24.29 0.30
N GLN A 149 22.41 -23.19 0.96
CA GLN A 149 22.98 -23.20 2.32
C GLN A 149 21.95 -23.32 3.46
N HIS A 150 20.66 -23.49 3.15
CA HIS A 150 19.63 -23.76 4.16
C HIS A 150 18.82 -25.01 3.82
N LYS A 151 18.41 -25.74 4.86
CA LYS A 151 17.56 -26.95 4.78
C LYS A 151 16.08 -26.56 4.68
N LEU A 152 15.76 -25.69 3.73
CA LEU A 152 14.42 -25.13 3.49
C LEU A 152 13.93 -25.46 2.08
N ASN A 153 12.70 -25.96 1.97
CA ASN A 153 12.04 -26.16 0.69
C ASN A 153 11.50 -24.82 0.12
N LYS A 154 11.05 -24.84 -1.14
CA LYS A 154 10.56 -23.64 -1.83
C LYS A 154 9.37 -22.97 -1.12
N GLU A 155 8.40 -23.75 -0.64
CA GLU A 155 7.23 -23.24 0.07
C GLU A 155 7.61 -22.59 1.41
N GLN A 156 8.60 -23.15 2.13
CA GLN A 156 9.16 -22.61 3.36
C GLN A 156 9.94 -21.30 3.14
N TRP A 157 10.46 -21.07 1.93
CA TRP A 157 11.01 -19.78 1.51
C TRP A 157 9.91 -18.78 1.13
N GLU A 158 8.93 -19.20 0.31
CA GLU A 158 7.79 -18.35 -0.07
C GLU A 158 7.00 -17.86 1.16
N ASN A 159 6.75 -18.73 2.14
CA ASN A 159 6.08 -18.38 3.40
C ASN A 159 6.89 -17.38 4.26
N ARG A 160 8.23 -17.52 4.34
CA ARG A 160 9.08 -16.52 5.02
C ARG A 160 9.02 -15.16 4.34
N ILE A 161 9.19 -15.13 3.02
CA ILE A 161 9.14 -13.88 2.24
C ILE A 161 7.74 -13.24 2.32
N LYS A 162 6.66 -14.04 2.40
CA LYS A 162 5.29 -13.57 2.60
C LYS A 162 5.10 -12.83 3.92
N VAL A 163 5.63 -13.34 5.04
CA VAL A 163 5.55 -12.65 6.35
C VAL A 163 6.23 -11.28 6.29
N TRP A 164 7.41 -11.20 5.67
CA TRP A 164 8.11 -9.93 5.50
C TRP A 164 7.47 -9.00 4.45
N HIS A 165 6.70 -9.54 3.49
CA HIS A 165 5.88 -8.75 2.57
C HIS A 165 4.65 -8.14 3.26
N GLU A 166 4.03 -8.84 4.23
CA GLU A 166 2.93 -8.30 5.04
C GLU A 166 3.36 -7.09 5.90
N GLU A 167 4.60 -7.09 6.41
CA GLU A 167 5.21 -5.96 7.15
C GLU A 167 5.44 -4.68 6.31
N HIS A 168 5.37 -4.77 4.97
CA HIS A 168 5.49 -3.63 4.04
C HIS A 168 4.16 -3.05 3.58
N LYS A 169 3.03 -3.52 4.14
CA LYS A 169 1.69 -2.99 3.81
C LYS A 169 1.63 -1.47 3.94
N GLY A 170 1.21 -0.81 2.87
CA GLY A 170 1.12 0.64 2.75
C GLY A 170 2.38 1.31 2.19
N VAL A 171 3.50 0.61 2.02
CA VAL A 171 4.69 1.12 1.33
C VAL A 171 4.42 1.19 -0.18
N LEU A 172 4.65 2.34 -0.81
CA LEU A 172 4.46 2.49 -2.26
C LEU A 172 5.49 1.67 -3.05
N ARG A 173 5.21 1.33 -4.31
CA ARG A 173 6.10 0.47 -5.11
C ARG A 173 7.44 1.15 -5.37
N GLU A 174 7.40 2.47 -5.51
CA GLU A 174 8.53 3.37 -5.75
C GLU A 174 9.36 3.52 -4.48
N ASP A 175 8.71 3.78 -3.33
CA ASP A 175 9.37 3.77 -2.02
C ASP A 175 10.01 2.39 -1.73
N ALA A 176 9.37 1.28 -2.06
CA ALA A 176 9.93 -0.06 -1.89
C ALA A 176 11.19 -0.31 -2.77
N MET A 177 11.28 0.29 -3.97
CA MET A 177 12.50 0.26 -4.78
C MET A 177 13.62 1.07 -4.13
N VAL A 178 13.31 2.22 -3.53
CA VAL A 178 14.28 3.05 -2.82
C VAL A 178 14.75 2.39 -1.51
N GLU A 179 13.87 1.79 -0.71
CA GLU A 179 14.26 1.04 0.49
C GLU A 179 15.13 -0.19 0.15
N TYR A 180 14.80 -0.93 -0.92
CA TYR A 180 15.67 -1.99 -1.45
C TYR A 180 17.08 -1.44 -1.75
N LEU A 181 17.17 -0.30 -2.43
CA LEU A 181 18.45 0.33 -2.79
C LEU A 181 19.22 0.87 -1.57
N LYS A 182 18.53 1.43 -0.57
CA LYS A 182 19.14 1.92 0.69
C LYS A 182 19.80 0.79 1.48
N ILE A 183 19.18 -0.39 1.50
CA ILE A 183 19.74 -1.58 2.13
C ILE A 183 20.88 -2.15 1.28
N ALA A 184 20.72 -2.17 -0.05
CA ALA A 184 21.72 -2.73 -0.96
C ALA A 184 23.00 -1.88 -1.09
N GLN A 185 22.94 -0.55 -0.94
CA GLN A 185 24.14 0.31 -1.05
C GLN A 185 25.20 0.05 0.02
N ASP A 186 24.78 -0.48 1.18
CA ASP A 186 25.65 -0.81 2.31
C ASP A 186 26.45 -2.11 2.11
N LEU A 187 26.07 -2.97 1.14
CA LEU A 187 26.78 -4.21 0.84
C LEU A 187 28.20 -3.94 0.37
N GLU A 188 29.18 -4.72 0.84
CA GLU A 188 30.61 -4.47 0.64
C GLU A 188 31.00 -4.41 -0.85
N MET A 189 30.34 -5.22 -1.69
CA MET A 189 30.59 -5.28 -3.14
C MET A 189 29.73 -4.31 -3.97
N TYR A 190 28.75 -3.61 -3.37
CA TYR A 190 27.87 -2.70 -4.12
C TYR A 190 28.64 -1.53 -4.72
N GLY A 191 28.45 -1.31 -6.03
CA GLY A 191 29.05 -0.22 -6.81
C GLY A 191 30.51 -0.42 -7.22
N VAL A 192 31.18 -1.46 -6.73
CA VAL A 192 32.62 -1.65 -6.89
C VAL A 192 32.95 -2.33 -8.23
N ASN A 193 33.72 -1.66 -9.07
CA ASN A 193 34.26 -2.23 -10.31
C ASN A 193 35.65 -2.85 -10.03
N TYR A 194 35.71 -4.18 -9.98
CA TYR A 194 36.94 -4.92 -9.67
C TYR A 194 37.86 -5.11 -10.89
N PHE A 195 39.16 -4.98 -10.65
CA PHE A 195 40.23 -5.14 -11.64
C PHE A 195 41.44 -5.85 -11.03
N SER A 196 41.90 -6.94 -11.65
CA SER A 196 43.16 -7.59 -11.28
C SER A 196 44.34 -6.71 -11.70
N ILE A 197 45.20 -6.39 -10.73
CA ILE A 197 46.40 -5.55 -10.87
C ILE A 197 47.59 -6.19 -10.13
N LYS A 198 48.79 -5.65 -10.38
CA LYS A 198 50.01 -5.95 -9.62
C LYS A 198 50.69 -4.68 -9.14
N ASN A 199 51.31 -4.73 -7.95
CA ASN A 199 52.24 -3.68 -7.46
C ASN A 199 53.64 -3.83 -8.10
N LYS A 200 54.65 -3.07 -7.66
CA LYS A 200 56.02 -3.16 -8.24
C LYS A 200 56.72 -4.50 -7.95
N LYS A 201 56.35 -5.21 -6.86
CA LYS A 201 56.86 -6.56 -6.54
C LYS A 201 56.23 -7.66 -7.37
N GLY A 202 55.08 -7.40 -8.00
CA GLY A 202 54.32 -8.39 -8.77
C GLY A 202 53.22 -9.11 -8.00
N SER A 203 53.00 -8.75 -6.72
CA SER A 203 51.94 -9.26 -5.86
C SER A 203 50.57 -9.05 -6.50
N GLU A 204 49.72 -10.08 -6.51
CA GLU A 204 48.41 -10.02 -7.16
C GLU A 204 47.33 -9.45 -6.24
N LEU A 205 46.70 -8.37 -6.69
CA LEU A 205 45.78 -7.57 -5.91
C LEU A 205 44.55 -7.22 -6.76
N TRP A 206 43.45 -6.88 -6.10
CA TRP A 206 42.28 -6.26 -6.75
C TRP A 206 42.28 -4.75 -6.50
N LEU A 207 42.10 -3.98 -7.57
CA LEU A 207 41.66 -2.60 -7.52
C LEU A 207 40.13 -2.56 -7.65
N GLY A 208 39.46 -2.02 -6.66
CA GLY A 208 38.07 -1.58 -6.75
C GLY A 208 38.01 -0.10 -7.14
N VAL A 209 37.17 0.23 -8.12
CA VAL A 209 36.83 1.60 -8.51
C VAL A 209 35.34 1.82 -8.24
N ASP A 210 35.00 2.80 -7.40
CA ASP A 210 33.62 3.12 -7.00
C ASP A 210 33.37 4.63 -6.91
N ALA A 211 32.17 5.02 -6.46
CA ALA A 211 31.77 6.42 -6.34
C ALA A 211 32.49 7.18 -5.20
N LEU A 212 33.09 6.47 -4.23
CA LEU A 212 33.72 7.02 -3.03
C LEU A 212 35.26 7.09 -3.16
N GLY A 213 35.87 6.33 -4.07
CA GLY A 213 37.30 6.41 -4.35
C GLY A 213 37.89 5.18 -5.06
N LEU A 214 39.14 4.90 -4.70
CA LEU A 214 39.89 3.72 -5.10
C LEU A 214 40.24 2.88 -3.87
N ASN A 215 39.97 1.58 -3.94
CA ASN A 215 40.16 0.64 -2.84
C ASN A 215 41.02 -0.55 -3.31
N ILE A 216 41.98 -0.99 -2.49
CA ILE A 216 42.85 -2.13 -2.77
C ILE A 216 42.48 -3.31 -1.88
N TYR A 217 42.40 -4.50 -2.47
CA TYR A 217 42.06 -5.75 -1.80
C TYR A 217 43.08 -6.84 -2.13
N GLN A 218 43.23 -7.82 -1.24
CA GLN A 218 44.04 -9.02 -1.47
C GLN A 218 43.35 -9.92 -2.51
N ASN A 219 44.09 -10.73 -3.27
CA ASN A 219 43.51 -11.60 -4.30
C ASN A 219 42.41 -12.55 -3.81
N THR A 220 42.46 -12.98 -2.54
CA THR A 220 41.52 -13.90 -1.88
C THR A 220 40.26 -13.26 -1.31
N ASP A 221 40.25 -11.94 -1.05
CA ASP A 221 39.16 -11.23 -0.37
C ASP A 221 38.74 -10.02 -1.22
N ARG A 222 37.50 -10.02 -1.73
CA ARG A 222 36.94 -8.89 -2.52
C ARG A 222 36.00 -8.00 -1.72
N MET A 223 35.80 -8.26 -0.42
CA MET A 223 34.80 -7.54 0.40
C MET A 223 35.47 -6.63 1.43
N THR A 224 36.60 -7.03 2.00
CA THR A 224 37.32 -6.25 3.01
C THR A 224 38.56 -5.60 2.39
N PRO A 225 38.46 -4.38 1.84
CA PRO A 225 39.62 -3.66 1.33
C PRO A 225 40.64 -3.41 2.46
N LYS A 226 41.91 -3.27 2.10
CA LYS A 226 43.02 -3.07 3.05
C LYS A 226 43.61 -1.66 2.98
N ILE A 227 43.53 -0.99 1.82
CA ILE A 227 44.07 0.37 1.58
C ILE A 227 43.05 1.15 0.76
N GLY A 228 42.80 2.42 1.10
CA GLY A 228 41.87 3.29 0.36
C GLY A 228 42.42 4.69 0.05
N PHE A 229 42.02 5.22 -1.10
CA PHE A 229 42.30 6.59 -1.54
C PHE A 229 40.97 7.26 -1.94
N PRO A 230 40.48 8.28 -1.21
CA PRO A 230 39.31 9.05 -1.62
C PRO A 230 39.60 9.84 -2.90
N TRP A 231 38.56 10.16 -3.67
CA TRP A 231 38.72 10.98 -4.89
C TRP A 231 39.35 12.35 -4.59
N SER A 232 39.06 12.96 -3.43
CA SER A 232 39.67 14.22 -2.97
C SER A 232 41.19 14.17 -2.73
N GLU A 233 41.83 12.99 -2.71
CA GLU A 233 43.29 12.84 -2.66
C GLU A 233 43.95 12.68 -4.05
N ILE A 234 43.20 12.67 -5.16
CA ILE A 234 43.70 12.31 -6.49
C ILE A 234 43.73 13.52 -7.43
N ARG A 235 44.91 13.84 -8.00
CA ARG A 235 45.13 15.03 -8.86
C ARG A 235 45.01 14.75 -10.35
N ASN A 236 45.59 13.63 -10.79
CA ASN A 236 45.75 13.29 -12.19
C ASN A 236 45.84 11.77 -12.32
N ILE A 237 45.17 11.20 -13.33
CA ILE A 237 45.13 9.77 -13.60
C ILE A 237 45.56 9.52 -15.05
N SER A 238 46.57 8.68 -15.23
CA SER A 238 47.16 8.39 -16.54
C SER A 238 47.61 6.93 -16.64
N PHE A 239 47.85 6.45 -17.86
CA PHE A 239 48.49 5.16 -18.09
C PHE A 239 49.38 5.18 -19.33
N ASN A 240 50.38 4.30 -19.37
CA ASN A 240 51.17 4.00 -20.56
C ASN A 240 51.36 2.47 -20.67
N ASP A 241 50.94 1.89 -21.80
CA ASP A 241 50.71 0.45 -21.99
C ASP A 241 50.03 -0.22 -20.78
N LYS A 242 50.79 -1.01 -20.01
CA LYS A 242 50.35 -1.74 -18.81
C LYS A 242 50.47 -0.94 -17.52
N LYS A 243 51.38 0.05 -17.46
CA LYS A 243 51.66 0.86 -16.27
C LYS A 243 50.58 1.92 -16.10
N PHE A 244 49.88 1.89 -14.97
CA PHE A 244 48.94 2.92 -14.54
C PHE A 244 49.62 3.83 -13.51
N VAL A 245 49.36 5.13 -13.58
CA VAL A 245 50.01 6.15 -12.73
C VAL A 245 48.95 7.14 -12.24
N ILE A 246 48.78 7.18 -10.92
CA ILE A 246 47.87 8.08 -10.22
C ILE A 246 48.71 9.04 -9.40
N LYS A 247 48.63 10.33 -9.71
CA LYS A 247 49.35 11.36 -8.98
C LYS A 247 48.49 11.88 -7.83
N PRO A 248 48.93 11.78 -6.56
CA PRO A 248 48.17 12.29 -5.43
C PRO A 248 48.10 13.82 -5.45
N MET A 249 47.16 14.41 -4.70
CA MET A 249 47.02 15.86 -4.53
C MET A 249 48.18 16.47 -3.76
N ASP A 250 48.65 15.80 -2.71
CA ASP A 250 49.92 16.13 -2.07
C ASP A 250 51.08 16.03 -3.09
N LYS A 251 51.96 17.03 -3.09
CA LYS A 251 53.17 17.06 -3.94
C LYS A 251 54.37 16.37 -3.27
N LYS A 252 54.28 16.03 -1.98
CA LYS A 252 55.32 15.31 -1.22
C LYS A 252 55.12 13.79 -1.23
N ALA A 253 53.89 13.32 -1.41
CA ALA A 253 53.60 11.91 -1.60
C ALA A 253 54.08 11.40 -2.98
N PRO A 254 54.58 10.14 -3.07
CA PRO A 254 54.98 9.54 -4.35
C PRO A 254 53.79 9.30 -5.27
N ASP A 255 54.04 9.14 -6.58
CA ASP A 255 53.01 8.67 -7.51
C ASP A 255 52.59 7.22 -7.14
N PHE A 256 51.28 6.98 -7.01
CA PHE A 256 50.72 5.64 -6.84
C PHE A 256 50.75 4.93 -8.21
N VAL A 257 51.39 3.76 -8.27
CA VAL A 257 51.71 3.06 -9.53
C VAL A 257 51.35 1.59 -9.42
N PHE A 258 50.56 1.09 -10.37
CA PHE A 258 50.25 -0.33 -10.50
C PHE A 258 50.27 -0.77 -11.96
N TYR A 259 50.20 -2.07 -12.18
CA TYR A 259 50.29 -2.69 -13.50
C TYR A 259 49.05 -3.54 -13.77
N ALA A 260 48.33 -3.26 -14.86
CA ALA A 260 47.23 -4.10 -15.33
C ALA A 260 47.66 -4.96 -16.52
N PRO A 261 47.17 -6.20 -16.68
CA PRO A 261 47.73 -7.14 -17.65
C PRO A 261 47.46 -6.81 -19.13
N ARG A 262 46.54 -5.90 -19.45
CA ARG A 262 46.15 -5.56 -20.84
C ARG A 262 45.78 -4.08 -20.98
N LEU A 263 46.30 -3.38 -21.99
CA LEU A 263 46.00 -1.97 -22.32
C LEU A 263 44.50 -1.60 -22.31
N ARG A 264 43.63 -2.50 -22.78
CA ARG A 264 42.17 -2.28 -22.77
C ARG A 264 41.58 -2.15 -21.35
N ILE A 265 42.21 -2.80 -20.36
CA ILE A 265 41.80 -2.74 -18.97
C ILE A 265 42.13 -1.35 -18.42
N ASN A 266 43.35 -0.84 -18.66
CA ASN A 266 43.73 0.53 -18.33
C ASN A 266 42.80 1.58 -18.97
N LYS A 267 42.38 1.37 -20.24
CA LYS A 267 41.34 2.20 -20.89
C LYS A 267 39.98 2.14 -20.19
N ARG A 268 39.59 1.00 -19.61
CA ARG A 268 38.33 0.85 -18.85
C ARG A 268 38.44 1.44 -17.44
N ILE A 269 39.57 1.26 -16.75
CA ILE A 269 39.87 1.86 -15.44
C ILE A 269 39.83 3.38 -15.57
N LEU A 270 40.60 3.99 -16.49
CA LEU A 270 40.62 5.45 -16.69
C LEU A 270 39.20 6.00 -16.95
N ALA A 271 38.42 5.37 -17.83
CA ALA A 271 37.06 5.78 -18.18
C ALA A 271 36.00 5.54 -17.08
N LEU A 272 36.37 4.86 -15.98
CA LEU A 272 35.59 4.76 -14.75
C LEU A 272 36.09 5.75 -13.70
N CYS A 273 37.41 5.87 -13.49
CA CYS A 273 37.97 6.81 -12.53
C CYS A 273 37.62 8.26 -12.88
N MET A 274 37.72 8.64 -14.17
CA MET A 274 37.35 9.97 -14.65
C MET A 274 35.87 10.30 -14.35
N GLY A 275 34.95 9.37 -14.62
CA GLY A 275 33.52 9.62 -14.43
C GLY A 275 33.06 9.57 -12.98
N ASN A 276 33.61 8.67 -12.16
CA ASN A 276 33.35 8.66 -10.72
C ASN A 276 33.91 9.93 -10.06
N HIS A 277 35.12 10.37 -10.44
CA HIS A 277 35.69 11.62 -9.93
C HIS A 277 34.90 12.86 -10.37
N ASP A 278 34.46 12.94 -11.63
CA ASP A 278 33.61 14.06 -12.10
C ASP A 278 32.29 14.11 -11.30
N LEU A 279 31.61 12.97 -11.10
CA LEU A 279 30.41 12.90 -10.24
C LEU A 279 30.70 13.28 -8.78
N TYR A 280 31.80 12.78 -8.19
CA TYR A 280 32.25 13.13 -6.84
C TYR A 280 32.49 14.64 -6.67
N MET A 281 33.04 15.30 -7.69
CA MET A 281 33.26 16.76 -7.72
C MET A 281 32.00 17.57 -8.00
N ARG A 282 31.01 17.00 -8.72
CA ARG A 282 29.69 17.63 -8.91
C ARG A 282 28.89 17.65 -7.61
N ARG A 283 28.87 16.54 -6.86
CA ARG A 283 28.19 16.43 -5.55
C ARG A 283 28.69 17.42 -4.50
N ARG A 284 29.97 17.81 -4.58
CA ARG A 284 30.63 18.77 -3.67
C ARG A 284 30.54 20.22 -4.16
N LYS A 285 29.60 20.49 -5.07
CA LYS A 285 29.16 21.81 -5.53
C LYS A 285 27.64 21.88 -5.38
N PRO A 286 27.04 23.09 -5.25
CA PRO A 286 25.59 23.22 -5.22
C PRO A 286 24.93 22.59 -6.46
N ASP A 287 23.75 21.98 -6.29
CA ASP A 287 22.95 21.43 -7.39
C ASP A 287 22.79 22.49 -8.52
N THR A 288 22.89 22.06 -9.78
CA THR A 288 22.58 22.94 -10.92
C THR A 288 21.10 23.30 -10.96
N ILE A 289 20.73 24.39 -11.64
CA ILE A 289 19.32 24.82 -11.76
C ILE A 289 18.44 23.68 -12.29
N GLU A 290 18.93 22.91 -13.26
CA GLU A 290 18.22 21.73 -13.78
C GLU A 290 18.00 20.66 -12.70
N VAL A 291 19.03 20.31 -11.92
CA VAL A 291 18.92 19.32 -10.83
C VAL A 291 17.99 19.83 -9.73
N GLN A 292 18.01 21.12 -9.41
CA GLN A 292 17.08 21.74 -8.47
C GLN A 292 15.63 21.67 -8.97
N GLN A 293 15.39 21.95 -10.26
CA GLN A 293 14.08 21.81 -10.92
C GLN A 293 13.61 20.36 -10.92
N MET A 294 14.46 19.40 -11.28
CA MET A 294 14.14 17.97 -11.24
C MET A 294 13.80 17.50 -9.81
N LYS A 295 14.57 17.93 -8.80
CA LYS A 295 14.27 17.66 -7.39
C LYS A 295 12.99 18.37 -6.92
N ALA A 296 12.67 19.56 -7.43
CA ALA A 296 11.40 20.24 -7.14
C ALA A 296 10.20 19.47 -7.73
N GLN A 297 10.24 19.18 -9.04
CA GLN A 297 9.21 18.40 -9.74
C GLN A 297 8.99 17.03 -9.09
N ALA A 298 10.07 16.27 -8.81
CA ALA A 298 9.94 14.95 -8.19
C ALA A 298 9.36 15.01 -6.76
N ARG A 299 9.62 16.10 -6.01
CA ARG A 299 8.97 16.33 -4.70
C ARG A 299 7.49 16.68 -4.85
N GLU A 300 7.13 17.51 -5.83
CA GLU A 300 5.75 17.89 -6.13
C GLU A 300 4.93 16.70 -6.63
N GLU A 301 5.45 15.90 -7.57
CA GLU A 301 4.83 14.64 -7.98
C GLU A 301 4.66 13.68 -6.80
N LYS A 302 5.66 13.58 -5.90
CA LYS A 302 5.56 12.72 -4.73
C LYS A 302 4.51 13.21 -3.73
N THR A 303 4.44 14.51 -3.43
CA THR A 303 3.40 15.06 -2.53
C THR A 303 2.01 14.93 -3.15
N LYS A 304 1.87 15.17 -4.46
CA LYS A 304 0.61 14.96 -5.19
C LYS A 304 0.13 13.51 -5.09
N ARG A 305 0.99 12.53 -5.43
CA ARG A 305 0.68 11.09 -5.29
C ARG A 305 0.34 10.70 -3.84
N GLN A 306 1.00 11.31 -2.85
CA GLN A 306 0.68 11.10 -1.43
C GLN A 306 -0.69 11.69 -1.03
N MET A 307 -1.06 12.87 -1.53
CA MET A 307 -2.38 13.47 -1.32
C MET A 307 -3.49 12.65 -2.01
N GLU A 308 -3.28 12.23 -3.26
CA GLU A 308 -4.21 11.35 -4.00
C GLU A 308 -4.43 10.02 -3.27
N LYS A 309 -3.36 9.41 -2.75
CA LYS A 309 -3.44 8.20 -1.92
C LYS A 309 -4.22 8.45 -0.62
N ALA A 310 -3.92 9.52 0.10
CA ALA A 310 -4.59 9.86 1.37
C ALA A 310 -6.08 10.17 1.17
N LEU A 311 -6.43 10.82 0.06
CA LEU A 311 -7.82 11.04 -0.35
C LEU A 311 -8.53 9.72 -0.63
N LEU A 312 -7.93 8.85 -1.44
CA LEU A 312 -8.48 7.53 -1.78
C LEU A 312 -8.59 6.60 -0.55
N GLU A 313 -7.69 6.72 0.42
CA GLU A 313 -7.76 5.97 1.70
C GLU A 313 -8.86 6.52 2.62
N SER A 314 -9.02 7.84 2.68
CA SER A 314 -10.12 8.52 3.37
C SER A 314 -11.48 8.15 2.76
N GLU A 315 -11.58 8.11 1.43
CA GLU A 315 -12.77 7.69 0.69
C GLU A 315 -13.12 6.21 0.94
N LYS A 316 -12.14 5.31 0.84
CA LYS A 316 -12.32 3.89 1.19
C LYS A 316 -12.82 3.72 2.63
N LYS A 317 -12.28 4.46 3.58
CA LYS A 317 -12.71 4.41 4.99
C LYS A 317 -14.12 4.97 5.20
N LYS A 318 -14.50 6.03 4.48
CA LYS A 318 -15.90 6.53 4.47
C LYS A 318 -16.85 5.48 3.90
N ARG A 319 -16.47 4.84 2.79
CA ARG A 319 -17.24 3.78 2.14
C ARG A 319 -17.39 2.55 3.04
N GLU A 320 -16.32 2.06 3.66
CA GLU A 320 -16.34 0.92 4.59
C GLU A 320 -17.24 1.21 5.81
N ASN A 321 -17.25 2.45 6.31
CA ASN A 321 -18.16 2.87 7.37
C ASN A 321 -19.62 2.93 6.90
N ALA A 322 -19.89 3.41 5.68
CA ALA A 322 -21.23 3.45 5.10
C ALA A 322 -21.79 2.04 4.78
N GLU A 323 -20.94 1.13 4.31
CA GLU A 323 -21.28 -0.28 4.10
C GLU A 323 -21.62 -0.96 5.44
N LYS A 324 -20.90 -0.66 6.53
CA LYS A 324 -21.25 -1.14 7.88
C LYS A 324 -22.55 -0.55 8.43
N GLU A 325 -22.80 0.75 8.25
CA GLU A 325 -24.04 1.36 8.75
C GLU A 325 -25.26 0.91 7.92
N THR A 326 -25.10 0.69 6.61
CA THR A 326 -26.18 0.10 5.78
C THR A 326 -26.43 -1.37 6.11
N GLU A 327 -25.40 -2.17 6.45
CA GLU A 327 -25.58 -3.53 6.97
C GLU A 327 -26.28 -3.54 8.35
N LYS A 328 -26.01 -2.54 9.19
CA LYS A 328 -26.68 -2.34 10.48
C LYS A 328 -28.15 -1.94 10.29
N ILE A 329 -28.44 -0.94 9.45
CA ILE A 329 -29.80 -0.53 9.09
C ILE A 329 -30.58 -1.69 8.44
N ALA A 330 -29.93 -2.51 7.60
CA ALA A 330 -30.57 -3.68 6.99
C ALA A 330 -30.99 -4.74 8.04
N ARG A 331 -30.17 -4.96 9.07
CA ARG A 331 -30.51 -5.83 10.21
C ARG A 331 -31.66 -5.26 11.04
N GLU A 332 -31.59 -3.98 11.42
CA GLU A 332 -32.65 -3.27 12.15
C GLU A 332 -33.98 -3.28 11.36
N THR A 333 -33.92 -3.10 10.04
CA THR A 333 -35.07 -3.17 9.13
C THR A 333 -35.66 -4.59 9.05
N MET A 334 -34.82 -5.63 9.04
CA MET A 334 -35.27 -7.02 9.03
C MET A 334 -35.98 -7.39 10.35
N GLU A 335 -35.46 -6.95 11.49
CA GLU A 335 -36.14 -7.10 12.79
C GLU A 335 -37.49 -6.38 12.83
N LEU A 336 -37.54 -5.11 12.38
CA LEU A 336 -38.77 -4.33 12.33
C LEU A 336 -39.81 -4.97 11.40
N MET A 337 -39.39 -5.48 10.24
CA MET A 337 -40.28 -6.21 9.32
C MET A 337 -40.81 -7.51 9.93
N GLY A 338 -40.01 -8.21 10.75
CA GLY A 338 -40.46 -9.35 11.54
C GLY A 338 -41.56 -8.97 12.55
N ARG A 339 -41.34 -7.90 13.32
CA ARG A 339 -42.32 -7.39 14.29
C ARG A 339 -43.60 -6.89 13.61
N LEU A 340 -43.49 -6.22 12.46
CA LEU A 340 -44.65 -5.77 11.68
C LEU A 340 -45.50 -6.95 11.18
N LYS A 341 -44.89 -8.04 10.70
CA LYS A 341 -45.61 -9.26 10.33
C LYS A 341 -46.32 -9.91 11.52
N GLN A 342 -45.69 -9.93 12.70
CA GLN A 342 -46.34 -10.43 13.91
C GLN A 342 -47.58 -9.59 14.27
N ILE A 343 -47.45 -8.26 14.26
CA ILE A 343 -48.56 -7.34 14.53
C ILE A 343 -49.67 -7.46 13.45
N GLU A 344 -49.32 -7.64 12.18
CA GLU A 344 -50.28 -7.91 11.11
C GLU A 344 -51.04 -9.23 11.37
N GLU A 345 -50.36 -10.28 11.80
CA GLU A 345 -51.00 -11.57 12.09
C GLU A 345 -51.87 -11.52 13.36
N GLU A 346 -51.44 -10.79 14.39
CA GLU A 346 -52.19 -10.55 15.62
C GLU A 346 -53.44 -9.68 15.37
N THR A 347 -53.31 -8.57 14.66
CA THR A 347 -54.46 -7.72 14.30
C THR A 347 -55.44 -8.44 13.37
N LYS A 348 -54.96 -9.28 12.45
CA LYS A 348 -55.81 -10.12 11.58
C LYS A 348 -56.50 -11.26 12.33
N LYS A 349 -55.94 -11.76 13.44
CA LYS A 349 -56.62 -12.66 14.37
C LYS A 349 -57.69 -11.91 15.17
N ALA A 350 -57.34 -10.78 15.78
CA ALA A 350 -58.27 -9.95 16.55
C ALA A 350 -59.45 -9.43 15.70
N GLN A 351 -59.23 -9.08 14.43
CA GLN A 351 -60.29 -8.68 13.52
C GLN A 351 -61.26 -9.85 13.25
N LYS A 352 -60.76 -11.05 12.96
CA LYS A 352 -61.62 -12.24 12.77
C LYS A 352 -62.41 -12.58 14.04
N GLU A 353 -61.79 -12.45 15.20
CA GLU A 353 -62.45 -12.68 16.48
C GLU A 353 -63.55 -11.64 16.73
N LEU A 354 -63.30 -10.36 16.41
CA LEU A 354 -64.29 -9.29 16.49
C LEU A 354 -65.44 -9.49 15.49
N GLU A 355 -65.14 -9.92 14.26
CA GLU A 355 -66.16 -10.28 13.25
C GLU A 355 -67.03 -11.45 13.73
N GLU A 356 -66.44 -12.47 14.36
CA GLU A 356 -67.19 -13.59 14.93
C GLU A 356 -67.99 -13.19 16.18
N GLN A 357 -67.44 -12.39 17.09
CA GLN A 357 -68.18 -11.84 18.24
C GLN A 357 -69.36 -10.99 17.77
N THR A 358 -69.16 -10.16 16.73
CA THR A 358 -70.23 -9.35 16.12
C THR A 358 -71.32 -10.24 15.50
N ARG A 359 -70.94 -11.33 14.82
CA ARG A 359 -71.91 -12.28 14.26
C ARG A 359 -72.73 -12.96 15.36
N ARG A 360 -72.08 -13.46 16.42
CA ARG A 360 -72.75 -14.07 17.58
C ARG A 360 -73.66 -13.08 18.32
N ALA A 361 -73.25 -11.82 18.45
CA ALA A 361 -74.08 -10.77 19.04
C ALA A 361 -75.35 -10.50 18.21
N LEU A 362 -75.24 -10.48 16.87
CA LEU A 362 -76.38 -10.33 15.97
C LEU A 362 -77.31 -11.55 15.95
N GLU A 363 -76.76 -12.75 16.13
CA GLU A 363 -77.53 -13.99 16.30
C GLU A 363 -78.34 -13.96 17.62
N LEU A 364 -77.70 -13.58 18.74
CA LEU A 364 -78.36 -13.39 20.04
C LEU A 364 -79.38 -12.23 20.04
N GLU A 365 -79.12 -11.15 19.31
CA GLU A 365 -80.07 -10.04 19.17
C GLU A 365 -81.34 -10.49 18.43
N LYS A 366 -81.21 -11.29 17.36
CA LYS A 366 -82.34 -11.87 16.63
C LYS A 366 -83.15 -12.83 17.50
N GLU A 367 -82.47 -13.68 18.27
CA GLU A 367 -83.09 -14.60 19.22
C GLU A 367 -83.84 -13.83 20.33
N ARG A 368 -83.26 -12.72 20.82
CA ARG A 368 -83.93 -11.81 21.75
C ARG A 368 -85.15 -11.14 21.14
N THR A 369 -85.08 -10.65 19.90
CA THR A 369 -86.24 -10.03 19.23
C THR A 369 -87.36 -11.04 18.99
N PHE A 370 -87.04 -12.26 18.55
CA PHE A 370 -88.03 -13.32 18.38
C PHE A 370 -88.71 -13.70 19.71
N SER A 371 -87.93 -13.85 20.78
CA SER A 371 -88.43 -14.09 22.13
C SER A 371 -89.30 -12.94 22.65
N GLN A 372 -88.96 -11.70 22.29
CA GLN A 372 -89.70 -10.49 22.68
C GLN A 372 -91.01 -10.33 21.89
N GLU A 373 -91.02 -10.65 20.58
CA GLU A 373 -92.22 -10.72 19.75
C GLU A 373 -93.19 -11.80 20.21
N GLU A 374 -92.68 -12.99 20.59
CA GLU A 374 -93.50 -14.05 21.18
C GLU A 374 -94.06 -13.66 22.56
N ALA A 375 -93.24 -13.04 23.43
CA ALA A 375 -93.72 -12.51 24.70
C ALA A 375 -94.80 -11.43 24.52
N GLU A 376 -94.66 -10.52 23.56
CA GLU A 376 -95.70 -9.55 23.21
C GLU A 376 -96.98 -10.21 22.66
N ARG A 377 -96.86 -11.30 21.88
CA ARG A 377 -98.03 -12.06 21.41
C ARG A 377 -98.79 -12.66 22.59
N LEU A 378 -98.06 -13.33 23.49
CA LEU A 378 -98.63 -13.94 24.70
C LEU A 378 -99.22 -12.88 25.64
N GLU A 379 -98.64 -11.68 25.76
CA GLU A 379 -99.23 -10.61 26.58
C GLU A 379 -100.52 -10.03 25.95
N LYS A 380 -100.58 -9.92 24.61
CA LYS A 380 -101.80 -9.51 23.89
C LYS A 380 -102.92 -10.55 24.05
N GLU A 381 -102.60 -11.85 23.95
CA GLU A 381 -103.52 -12.95 24.26
C GLU A 381 -104.00 -12.90 25.73
N ARG A 382 -103.06 -12.68 26.68
CA ARG A 382 -103.37 -12.53 28.12
C ARG A 382 -104.31 -11.35 28.39
N ARG A 383 -104.07 -10.20 27.74
CA ARG A 383 -104.87 -8.98 27.91
C ARG A 383 -106.28 -9.15 27.33
N ALA A 384 -106.41 -9.76 26.15
CA ALA A 384 -107.72 -10.10 25.57
C ALA A 384 -108.52 -11.06 26.48
N ALA A 385 -107.85 -12.01 27.15
CA ALA A 385 -108.49 -12.88 28.15
C ALA A 385 -108.92 -12.12 29.42
N GLU A 386 -108.15 -11.12 29.86
CA GLU A 386 -108.54 -10.24 30.97
C GLU A 386 -109.73 -9.33 30.61
N GLU A 387 -109.75 -8.77 29.40
CA GLU A 387 -110.86 -7.95 28.88
C GLU A 387 -112.15 -8.79 28.70
N ALA A 388 -112.03 -10.02 28.19
CA ALA A 388 -113.16 -10.95 28.12
C ALA A 388 -113.70 -11.34 29.51
N LYS A 389 -112.80 -11.57 30.48
CA LYS A 389 -113.18 -11.81 31.88
C LYS A 389 -113.88 -10.58 32.50
N ALA A 390 -113.36 -9.38 32.27
CA ALA A 390 -113.96 -8.13 32.75
C ALA A 390 -115.35 -7.92 32.12
N SER A 391 -115.52 -8.22 30.83
CA SER A 391 -116.81 -8.14 30.14
C SER A 391 -117.86 -9.10 30.73
N LEU A 392 -117.46 -10.34 31.08
CA LEU A 392 -118.32 -11.30 31.78
C LEU A 392 -118.70 -10.83 33.19
N ILE A 393 -117.78 -10.19 33.91
CA ILE A 393 -118.06 -9.58 35.22
C ILE A 393 -119.06 -8.43 35.06
N GLN A 394 -118.86 -7.52 34.11
CA GLN A 394 -119.79 -6.41 33.84
C GLN A 394 -121.18 -6.91 33.42
N GLN A 395 -121.26 -8.03 32.68
CA GLN A 395 -122.54 -8.65 32.31
C GLN A 395 -123.25 -9.27 33.53
N SER A 396 -122.49 -9.87 34.45
CA SER A 396 -122.98 -10.32 35.77
C SER A 396 -123.45 -9.15 36.64
N GLU A 397 -122.69 -8.06 36.71
CA GLU A 397 -123.07 -6.82 37.42
C GLU A 397 -124.33 -6.18 36.82
N SER A 398 -124.51 -6.25 35.50
CA SER A 398 -125.72 -5.76 34.83
C SER A 398 -126.96 -6.63 35.12
N GLN A 399 -126.80 -7.95 35.29
CA GLN A 399 -127.88 -8.82 35.78
C GLN A 399 -128.19 -8.53 37.26
N MET A 400 -127.16 -8.31 38.07
CA MET A 400 -127.30 -7.94 39.48
C MET A 400 -128.02 -6.60 39.64
N MET A 401 -127.67 -5.56 38.86
CA MET A 401 -128.32 -4.26 38.87
C MET A 401 -129.82 -4.33 38.51
N ASN A 402 -130.23 -5.28 37.66
CA ASN A 402 -131.65 -5.53 37.37
C ASN A 402 -132.39 -6.23 38.52
N GLN A 403 -131.72 -7.05 39.34
CA GLN A 403 -132.28 -7.51 40.62
C GLN A 403 -132.27 -6.40 41.68
N GLU A 404 -131.24 -5.57 41.67
CA GLU A 404 -131.03 -4.46 42.60
C GLU A 404 -132.08 -3.36 42.39
N ASN A 405 -132.48 -3.05 41.15
CA ASN A 405 -133.63 -2.16 40.88
C ASN A 405 -134.94 -2.65 41.53
N LEU A 406 -135.14 -3.97 41.63
CA LEU A 406 -136.27 -4.56 42.39
C LEU A 406 -136.09 -4.42 43.90
N ALA A 407 -134.85 -4.36 44.38
CA ALA A 407 -134.51 -4.03 45.76
C ALA A 407 -134.56 -2.52 46.04
N THR A 408 -134.40 -1.65 45.03
CA THR A 408 -134.40 -0.18 45.21
C THR A 408 -135.79 0.35 45.57
N GLU A 409 -136.88 -0.22 45.05
CA GLU A 409 -138.25 0.08 45.55
C GLU A 409 -138.42 -0.31 47.04
N LEU A 410 -137.72 -1.35 47.51
CA LEU A 410 -137.69 -1.76 48.92
C LEU A 410 -136.67 -0.94 49.74
N ALA A 411 -135.65 -0.38 49.10
CA ALA A 411 -134.58 0.39 49.74
C ALA A 411 -134.89 1.89 49.84
N GLU A 412 -135.72 2.47 48.98
CA GLU A 412 -136.21 3.84 49.14
C GLU A 412 -137.13 3.96 50.38
N LEU A 413 -137.84 2.88 50.73
CA LEU A 413 -138.54 2.73 52.02
C LEU A 413 -137.57 2.64 53.22
N THR A 414 -136.31 2.24 53.01
CA THR A 414 -135.36 1.86 54.08
C THR A 414 -134.24 2.87 54.29
N SER A 415 -133.73 3.53 53.23
CA SER A 415 -132.69 4.58 53.30
C SER A 415 -133.22 5.93 53.84
N LYS A 416 -134.46 5.92 54.34
CA LYS A 416 -134.99 6.93 55.27
C LYS A 416 -134.28 6.91 56.65
N ILE A 417 -133.40 5.92 56.91
CA ILE A 417 -132.89 5.60 58.25
C ILE A 417 -131.48 6.14 58.56
N SER A 418 -130.54 6.25 57.60
CA SER A 418 -129.14 6.61 57.93
C SER A 418 -128.41 7.39 56.84
N LEU A 419 -128.41 8.72 56.97
CA LEU A 419 -127.55 9.66 56.24
C LEU A 419 -126.30 10.00 57.09
N LEU A 420 -125.18 10.38 56.45
CA LEU A 420 -123.91 10.96 56.98
C LEU A 420 -122.69 9.99 57.16
N GLU A 421 -121.47 10.58 57.18
CA GLU A 421 -120.09 10.01 57.36
C GLU A 421 -119.36 9.37 56.10
N ASP A 422 -118.03 9.51 55.79
CA ASP A 422 -117.14 10.66 55.35
C ASP A 422 -115.74 10.24 54.64
N VAL A 423 -114.80 11.11 54.10
CA VAL A 423 -113.86 10.85 52.87
C VAL A 423 -112.39 11.59 52.60
N LYS A 424 -111.25 10.99 51.97
CA LYS A 424 -110.08 11.44 50.90
C LYS A 424 -108.48 11.95 50.92
N LYS A 425 -107.54 11.85 49.79
CA LYS A 425 -106.32 12.73 49.08
C LYS A 425 -104.92 12.28 48.19
N GLU A 426 -103.99 13.12 47.44
CA GLU A 426 -102.90 12.93 46.21
C GLU A 426 -101.53 13.93 45.87
N LYS A 427 -100.44 14.14 44.87
CA LYS A 427 -99.17 13.62 43.91
C LYS A 427 -98.14 14.71 43.02
N ASP A 428 -96.95 14.80 42.16
CA ASP A 428 -95.53 14.24 41.47
C ASP A 428 -94.45 15.16 40.44
N ASP A 429 -93.09 14.90 39.90
CA ASP A 429 -92.02 15.67 38.85
C ASP A 429 -90.45 15.09 38.30
N ASP A 430 -89.27 15.42 37.47
CA ASP A 430 -88.39 16.25 36.32
C ASP A 430 -86.82 15.81 35.66
N THR A 431 -86.02 16.35 34.55
CA THR A 431 -84.44 16.19 34.04
C THR A 431 -83.59 16.90 32.70
N LYS A 432 -82.15 16.94 32.38
CA LYS A 432 -81.21 17.74 31.25
C LYS A 432 -79.69 17.31 30.49
N ARG A 433 -78.72 18.08 29.67
CA ARG A 433 -77.45 17.74 28.60
C ARG A 433 -76.11 18.76 28.20
N TRP A 434 -74.92 18.90 27.31
CA TRP A 434 -73.85 18.44 26.10
C TRP A 434 -72.38 19.31 25.73
N GLN A 435 -71.21 19.42 24.82
CA GLN A 435 -70.12 18.92 23.63
C GLN A 435 -68.66 19.80 23.23
N LYS A 436 -67.49 19.91 22.31
CA LYS A 436 -66.49 19.48 21.03
C LYS A 436 -64.93 20.23 20.73
N ARG A 437 -63.77 20.33 19.79
CA ARG A 437 -62.78 19.96 18.47
C ARG A 437 -61.21 20.67 18.25
N CYS A 438 -60.03 20.79 17.34
CA CYS A 438 -59.07 20.45 16.01
C CYS A 438 -57.43 21.02 15.83
N PHE A 439 -56.27 21.13 14.90
CA PHE A 439 -55.40 20.87 13.51
C PHE A 439 -53.71 21.28 13.36
N ASN A 440 -52.55 21.41 12.43
CA ASN A 440 -51.80 21.41 10.94
C ASN A 440 -50.07 21.44 10.62
N LEU A 441 -49.28 21.51 9.38
CA LEU A 441 -47.65 21.48 8.99
C LEU A 441 -46.77 21.92 7.53
N SER A 442 -45.34 21.85 7.22
CA SER A 442 -44.38 22.25 5.91
C SER A 442 -42.71 21.90 5.54
N GLU A 443 -41.88 22.27 4.38
CA GLU A 443 -40.33 22.00 3.84
C GLU A 443 -39.50 22.93 2.64
N PRO A 444 -38.30 22.88 1.73
CA PRO A 444 -36.85 22.25 1.22
C PRO A 444 -35.52 23.18 0.61
N VAL A 445 -34.32 23.13 -0.26
CA VAL A 445 -33.14 22.39 -1.18
C VAL A 445 -31.77 23.29 -1.74
N TYR A 446 -30.57 23.23 -2.58
CA TYR A 446 -29.46 22.52 -3.59
C TYR A 446 -27.89 23.18 -3.84
N ILE A 447 -26.70 23.15 -4.71
CA ILE A 447 -25.91 22.78 -6.12
C ILE A 447 -24.19 22.73 -6.34
N GLN A 448 -23.36 22.90 -7.53
CA GLN A 448 -21.81 22.53 -8.00
C GLN A 448 -20.85 23.41 -9.11
N ASP A 449 -19.60 23.34 -9.87
CA ASP A 449 -18.26 22.56 -10.40
C ASP A 449 -16.89 23.27 -11.19
N CYS A 450 -15.74 22.69 -11.88
CA CYS A 450 -14.33 23.28 -12.52
C CYS A 450 -13.12 22.51 -13.49
N VAL A 451 -12.00 23.08 -14.25
CA VAL A 451 -10.67 22.43 -14.96
C VAL A 451 -9.34 23.21 -15.60
N GLN A 452 -8.14 22.55 -15.94
CA GLN A 452 -6.71 22.99 -16.45
C GLN A 452 -6.16 22.46 -17.89
N GLY A 453 -4.91 22.49 -18.54
CA GLY A 453 -3.38 22.78 -18.46
C GLY A 453 -2.60 22.65 -19.89
N ASP A 454 -1.26 22.57 -20.33
CA ASP A 454 0.23 22.62 -19.91
C ASP A 454 1.36 22.70 -21.13
N HIS A 455 2.75 22.54 -21.01
CA HIS A 455 3.88 22.75 -22.08
C HIS A 455 5.15 21.72 -22.23
N ASP A 456 6.35 22.04 -22.86
CA ASP A 456 7.21 21.10 -23.74
C ASP A 456 8.84 21.05 -23.78
N GLU A 457 9.46 20.00 -24.39
CA GLU A 457 10.83 19.58 -25.00
C GLU A 457 12.34 19.83 -24.49
N THR A 458 13.05 18.71 -24.17
CA THR A 458 14.42 18.05 -24.41
C THR A 458 15.87 18.61 -24.78
N ASP A 459 16.96 17.90 -24.32
CA ASP A 459 18.21 17.31 -25.04
C ASP A 459 19.72 17.57 -24.58
N GLU A 460 20.74 16.70 -24.92
CA GLU A 460 22.18 16.67 -24.38
C GLU A 460 23.31 15.94 -25.26
N SER A 461 24.66 16.27 -25.16
CA SER A 461 25.79 15.55 -25.90
C SER A 461 27.36 15.77 -25.65
N SER A 462 28.15 14.66 -25.43
CA SER A 462 29.55 14.30 -25.94
C SER A 462 30.93 14.69 -25.25
N ALA A 463 32.09 14.13 -25.73
CA ALA A 463 33.45 14.17 -25.08
C ALA A 463 34.71 13.70 -25.90
N GLU A 464 35.95 13.97 -25.42
CA GLU A 464 37.23 13.18 -25.56
C GLU A 464 38.02 13.24 -24.22
N ALA A 465 39.04 12.39 -23.97
CA ALA A 465 39.45 12.01 -22.60
C ALA A 465 40.97 11.91 -22.31
N SER A 466 41.57 13.04 -21.92
CA SER A 466 42.56 13.11 -20.81
C SER A 466 41.94 13.99 -19.72
N ALA A 467 42.22 13.73 -18.44
CA ALA A 467 41.68 14.54 -17.36
C ALA A 467 42.75 14.88 -16.30
N GLU A 468 43.09 16.15 -16.27
CA GLU A 468 43.47 16.81 -15.03
C GLU A 468 42.20 17.01 -14.21
N LEU A 469 42.18 16.54 -12.96
CA LEU A 469 40.95 16.37 -12.18
C LEU A 469 40.67 17.57 -11.25
N THR A 470 41.53 18.58 -11.26
CA THR A 470 41.46 19.75 -10.38
C THR A 470 40.55 20.84 -10.93
N SER A 471 39.59 21.27 -10.12
CA SER A 471 38.78 22.47 -10.34
C SER A 471 39.20 23.55 -9.34
N PRO A 472 39.40 24.83 -9.73
CA PRO A 472 39.70 25.90 -8.78
C PRO A 472 38.55 26.09 -7.80
N GLY A 473 38.83 26.03 -6.49
CA GLY A 473 37.82 26.06 -5.44
C GLY A 473 37.49 24.67 -4.89
N MET A 474 38.42 24.09 -4.13
CA MET A 474 38.14 22.88 -3.33
C MET A 474 37.20 23.24 -2.17
N VAL A 475 35.91 22.95 -2.32
CA VAL A 475 35.00 22.81 -1.17
C VAL A 475 35.52 21.65 -0.32
N ARG A 476 35.73 21.89 0.98
CA ARG A 476 36.30 20.89 1.92
C ARG A 476 35.27 19.89 2.44
N ASP A 477 34.23 19.63 1.66
CA ASP A 477 33.18 18.68 2.05
C ASP A 477 33.72 17.25 2.00
N ARG A 478 33.70 16.62 3.18
CA ARG A 478 34.12 15.24 3.45
C ARG A 478 33.00 14.46 4.15
N SER A 479 31.75 14.86 3.95
CA SER A 479 30.58 14.21 4.54
C SER A 479 30.48 12.70 4.23
N GLU A 480 31.17 12.20 3.20
CA GLU A 480 31.30 10.75 2.97
C GLU A 480 32.04 10.00 4.08
N GLU A 481 32.95 10.69 4.81
CA GLU A 481 33.72 10.12 5.92
C GLU A 481 32.85 9.88 7.16
N GLU A 482 31.75 10.61 7.34
CA GLU A 482 30.82 10.48 8.48
C GLU A 482 29.70 9.46 8.23
N ARG A 483 29.61 8.87 7.03
CA ARG A 483 28.47 8.00 6.66
C ARG A 483 28.33 6.76 7.53
N MET A 484 27.08 6.38 7.75
CA MET A 484 26.63 5.26 8.58
C MET A 484 25.66 4.42 7.75
N THR A 485 25.62 3.11 7.99
CA THR A 485 24.71 2.21 7.27
C THR A 485 23.25 2.52 7.59
N GLU A 486 22.33 2.19 6.68
CA GLU A 486 20.89 2.26 6.96
C GLU A 486 20.54 1.40 8.18
N ALA A 487 21.20 0.25 8.36
CA ALA A 487 21.05 -0.59 9.56
C ALA A 487 21.54 0.07 10.87
N GLN A 488 22.32 1.15 10.80
CA GLN A 488 22.73 1.97 11.96
C GLN A 488 21.81 3.18 12.14
N LYS A 489 21.33 3.79 11.05
CA LYS A 489 20.36 4.89 11.06
C LYS A 489 18.98 4.42 11.57
N ASN A 490 18.56 3.22 11.15
CA ASN A 490 17.18 2.77 11.20
C ASN A 490 16.99 1.57 12.14
N LYS A 491 16.48 1.87 13.34
CA LYS A 491 16.22 0.85 14.40
C LYS A 491 15.20 -0.22 13.99
N ARG A 492 14.26 0.07 13.06
CA ARG A 492 13.33 -0.93 12.53
C ARG A 492 14.07 -1.93 11.66
N LEU A 493 14.88 -1.46 10.70
CA LEU A 493 15.73 -2.31 9.87
C LEU A 493 16.69 -3.17 10.71
N GLN A 494 17.35 -2.57 11.71
CA GLN A 494 18.25 -3.30 12.60
C GLN A 494 17.54 -4.45 13.34
N LYS A 495 16.30 -4.22 13.80
CA LYS A 495 15.46 -5.27 14.41
C LYS A 495 15.08 -6.34 13.38
N HIS A 496 14.67 -5.95 12.18
CA HIS A 496 14.24 -6.87 11.12
C HIS A 496 15.37 -7.85 10.73
N LEU A 497 16.57 -7.32 10.46
CA LEU A 497 17.74 -8.14 10.14
C LEU A 497 18.12 -9.10 11.28
N LYS A 498 18.02 -8.65 12.54
CA LYS A 498 18.28 -9.52 13.71
C LYS A 498 17.25 -10.65 13.85
N VAL A 499 15.97 -10.38 13.59
CA VAL A 499 14.92 -11.42 13.58
C VAL A 499 15.21 -12.43 12.46
N LEU A 500 15.43 -11.96 11.22
CA LEU A 500 15.77 -12.82 10.09
C LEU A 500 17.01 -13.69 10.32
N SER A 501 18.08 -13.12 10.84
CA SER A 501 19.30 -13.88 11.18
C SER A 501 19.01 -15.00 12.20
N THR A 502 18.09 -14.76 13.15
CA THR A 502 17.63 -15.75 14.13
C THR A 502 16.72 -16.83 13.50
N GLU A 503 15.78 -16.43 12.62
CA GLU A 503 14.85 -17.33 11.92
C GLU A 503 15.53 -18.28 10.92
N LEU A 504 16.66 -17.85 10.35
CA LEU A 504 17.43 -18.60 9.37
C LEU A 504 18.49 -19.50 10.02
N ALA A 505 19.07 -19.10 11.15
CA ALA A 505 20.09 -19.87 11.87
C ALA A 505 19.66 -21.31 12.16
N GLY A 506 18.40 -21.53 12.59
CA GLY A 506 17.86 -22.86 12.88
C GLY A 506 17.71 -23.79 11.66
N ALA A 507 17.89 -23.27 10.43
CA ALA A 507 17.84 -24.05 9.20
C ALA A 507 19.14 -24.00 8.38
N ARG A 508 20.18 -23.31 8.87
CA ARG A 508 21.48 -23.15 8.17
C ARG A 508 22.23 -24.49 8.08
N ASP A 509 23.04 -24.63 7.03
CA ASP A 509 23.91 -25.79 6.81
C ASP A 509 25.36 -25.33 6.69
N ASP A 510 26.05 -25.21 7.82
CA ASP A 510 27.38 -24.56 7.88
C ASP A 510 28.46 -25.25 7.04
N SER A 511 28.24 -26.52 6.64
CA SER A 511 29.06 -27.24 5.68
C SER A 511 29.08 -26.61 4.26
N LYS A 512 28.15 -25.70 3.98
CA LYS A 512 27.97 -25.03 2.68
C LYS A 512 28.32 -23.55 2.69
N ASN A 513 28.82 -23.01 3.81
CA ASN A 513 29.28 -21.62 3.89
C ASN A 513 30.39 -21.38 2.84
N THR A 514 30.21 -20.42 1.93
CA THR A 514 31.23 -20.10 0.93
C THR A 514 32.33 -19.23 1.54
N PRO A 515 33.49 -19.05 0.87
CA PRO A 515 34.54 -18.16 1.36
C PRO A 515 34.05 -16.73 1.66
N ASN A 516 33.05 -16.23 0.90
CA ASN A 516 32.46 -14.93 1.19
C ASN A 516 31.60 -14.95 2.47
N ASP A 517 30.79 -15.99 2.71
CA ASP A 517 29.99 -16.09 3.94
C ASP A 517 30.89 -16.12 5.19
N LEU A 518 32.07 -16.75 5.09
CA LEU A 518 33.10 -16.77 6.15
C LEU A 518 33.74 -15.38 6.37
N ILE A 519 34.16 -14.69 5.30
CA ILE A 519 34.74 -13.33 5.40
C ILE A 519 33.72 -12.34 5.97
N HIS A 520 32.46 -12.41 5.53
CA HIS A 520 31.40 -11.54 6.05
C HIS A 520 31.10 -11.84 7.52
N ALA A 521 31.05 -13.12 7.93
CA ALA A 521 30.88 -13.49 9.32
C ALA A 521 32.05 -12.98 10.21
N GLU A 522 33.29 -13.00 9.71
CA GLU A 522 34.42 -12.39 10.41
C GLU A 522 34.30 -10.86 10.51
N ASN A 523 33.90 -10.19 9.43
CA ASN A 523 33.65 -8.74 9.40
C ASN A 523 32.61 -8.34 10.45
N VAL A 524 31.45 -9.00 10.48
CA VAL A 524 30.38 -8.75 11.45
C VAL A 524 30.85 -9.04 12.88
N LYS A 525 31.56 -10.16 13.11
CA LYS A 525 32.14 -10.51 14.42
C LYS A 525 33.16 -9.49 14.92
N ALA A 526 33.93 -8.90 14.01
CA ALA A 526 34.90 -7.83 14.30
C ALA A 526 34.25 -6.42 14.40
N GLY A 527 32.92 -6.30 14.26
CA GLY A 527 32.22 -5.02 14.29
C GLY A 527 32.54 -4.10 13.10
N ARG A 528 33.06 -4.68 12.00
CA ARG A 528 33.36 -3.98 10.73
C ARG A 528 32.08 -3.84 9.91
N ASP A 529 31.94 -2.69 9.25
CA ASP A 529 30.96 -2.43 8.20
C ASP A 529 31.64 -1.66 7.06
N LYS A 530 30.92 -1.43 5.95
CA LYS A 530 31.45 -0.75 4.76
C LYS A 530 32.11 0.60 5.08
N TYR A 531 31.43 1.49 5.80
CA TYR A 531 31.92 2.84 6.07
C TYR A 531 32.97 2.88 7.19
N ARG A 532 32.87 2.02 8.21
CA ARG A 532 33.94 1.83 9.22
C ARG A 532 35.24 1.33 8.57
N THR A 533 35.14 0.36 7.67
CA THR A 533 36.30 -0.18 6.95
C THR A 533 36.91 0.88 6.04
N LEU A 534 36.09 1.61 5.29
CA LEU A 534 36.54 2.75 4.47
C LEU A 534 37.23 3.84 5.31
N ARG A 535 36.69 4.20 6.48
CA ARG A 535 37.35 5.12 7.42
C ARG A 535 38.70 4.59 7.88
N GLN A 536 38.78 3.30 8.25
CA GLN A 536 40.01 2.68 8.77
C GLN A 536 41.14 2.65 7.72
N ILE A 537 40.86 2.20 6.50
CA ILE A 537 41.88 2.05 5.43
C ILE A 537 42.32 3.38 4.78
N ARG A 538 41.68 4.50 5.17
CA ARG A 538 42.02 5.86 4.73
C ARG A 538 42.84 6.63 5.78
N GLN A 539 43.09 6.03 6.95
CA GLN A 539 43.98 6.60 7.96
C GLN A 539 45.42 6.71 7.45
N GLY A 540 46.24 7.51 8.15
CA GLY A 540 47.59 7.82 7.69
C GLY A 540 47.62 8.76 6.48
N ASN A 541 48.81 9.25 6.15
CA ASN A 541 49.01 10.11 4.99
C ASN A 541 49.09 9.28 3.69
N THR A 542 48.88 9.94 2.55
CA THR A 542 48.86 9.26 1.24
C THR A 542 50.17 8.56 0.89
N LYS A 543 51.34 9.03 1.39
CA LYS A 543 52.61 8.32 1.23
C LYS A 543 52.59 6.98 1.98
N GLN A 544 52.20 6.97 3.26
CA GLN A 544 52.13 5.76 4.07
C GLN A 544 51.28 4.67 3.38
N ARG A 545 50.09 5.04 2.89
CA ARG A 545 49.19 4.12 2.17
C ARG A 545 49.76 3.61 0.83
N ILE A 546 50.67 4.35 0.19
CA ILE A 546 51.40 3.88 -1.01
C ILE A 546 52.57 2.95 -0.61
N ASP A 547 53.30 3.29 0.44
CA ASP A 547 54.39 2.44 0.97
C ASP A 547 53.82 1.10 1.48
N GLU A 548 52.64 1.10 2.11
CA GLU A 548 51.86 -0.09 2.48
C GLU A 548 51.44 -0.91 1.25
N PHE A 549 50.98 -0.29 0.17
CA PHE A 549 50.61 -0.99 -1.08
C PHE A 549 51.81 -1.70 -1.74
N GLU A 550 52.99 -1.08 -1.72
CA GLU A 550 54.23 -1.71 -2.18
C GLU A 550 54.82 -2.69 -1.14
N SER A 551 54.26 -2.74 0.09
CA SER A 551 54.63 -3.74 1.10
C SER A 551 53.95 -5.10 0.86
N MET A 552 52.72 -5.08 0.32
CA MET A 552 51.90 -6.26 -0.04
C MET A 552 52.49 -7.16 -1.12
#